data_AF-A0A6G1X7K2-F1
#
_entry.id   AF-A0A6G1X7K2-F1
#
_cell.length_a   1.000
_cell.length_b   1.000
_cell.length_c   1.000
_cell.angle_alpha   90.00
_cell.angle_beta   90.00
_cell.angle_gamma   90.00
#
_symmetry.space_group_name_H-M   'P 1'
#
loop_
_entity.id
_entity.type
_entity.pdbx_description
1 polymer ?
#
loop_
_entity_poly.entity_id
_entity_poly.type
_entity_poly.pdbx_seq_one_letter_code
_entity_poly.pdbx_strand_id
1 'polypeptide(L)'
;MELSNYVSKLLRDNFGKGPEAVYVSMGYTFITLYIRNFITPTERVLMQQNNEEFLQEMRGAVISTLIPEIKAYIRLITGMDLQEFYYDWNLHNKSGMLVGISNDQTRCSFPLTEDYKGKNELHQELTQITADVQKAPEELFSYQLNPRTILAIRNGIFVRIEKELIRQGMQESLRIAKRKLEKRVLHNNIYFQRILQTKVMDIFVDWDFDLDKGVILFILSENIKSIR
;
A
#
# COMPACT_ATOMS: atom_id res chain seq x y z
N MET A 1 -9.37 -10.82 -13.48
CA MET A 1 -9.90 -9.62 -14.17
C MET A 1 -8.91 -9.21 -15.25
N GLU A 2 -9.33 -8.42 -16.23
CA GLU A 2 -8.44 -7.91 -17.29
C GLU A 2 -7.21 -7.18 -16.71
N LEU A 3 -7.41 -6.32 -15.71
CA LEU A 3 -6.36 -5.59 -15.01
C LEU A 3 -5.30 -6.47 -14.34
N SER A 4 -5.72 -7.52 -13.63
CA SER A 4 -4.78 -8.40 -12.94
C SER A 4 -3.84 -9.09 -13.94
N ASN A 5 -4.37 -9.49 -15.10
CA ASN A 5 -3.59 -10.14 -16.16
C ASN A 5 -2.64 -9.14 -16.83
N TYR A 6 -3.14 -7.94 -17.14
CA TYR A 6 -2.33 -6.87 -17.72
C TYR A 6 -1.15 -6.50 -16.81
N VAL A 7 -1.39 -6.21 -15.52
CA VAL A 7 -0.31 -5.88 -14.58
C VAL A 7 0.65 -7.06 -14.38
N SER A 8 0.14 -8.30 -14.34
CA SER A 8 1.00 -9.49 -14.26
C SER A 8 1.92 -9.63 -15.46
N LYS A 9 1.43 -9.31 -16.66
CA LYS A 9 2.22 -9.28 -17.90
C LYS A 9 3.23 -8.14 -17.87
N LEU A 10 2.81 -6.94 -17.52
CA LEU A 10 3.68 -5.76 -17.45
C LEU A 10 4.86 -5.98 -16.50
N LEU A 11 4.60 -6.53 -15.31
CA LEU A 11 5.65 -6.90 -14.36
C LEU A 11 6.57 -7.99 -14.91
N ARG A 12 6.04 -8.99 -15.62
CA ARG A 12 6.85 -10.03 -16.26
C ARG A 12 7.78 -9.47 -17.33
N ASP A 13 7.27 -8.58 -18.16
CA ASP A 13 8.02 -8.02 -19.29
C ASP A 13 9.17 -7.12 -18.80
N ASN A 14 8.99 -6.44 -17.65
CA ASN A 14 9.99 -5.53 -17.08
C ASN A 14 10.96 -6.20 -16.08
N PHE A 15 10.51 -7.20 -15.32
CA PHE A 15 11.34 -7.89 -14.32
C PHE A 15 11.82 -9.29 -14.78
N GLY A 16 11.41 -9.75 -15.97
CA GLY A 16 11.73 -11.08 -16.51
C GLY A 16 10.96 -12.25 -15.86
N LYS A 17 10.16 -11.98 -14.82
CA LYS A 17 9.27 -12.95 -14.15
C LYS A 17 8.01 -12.24 -13.69
N GLY A 18 6.85 -12.86 -13.86
CA GLY A 18 5.58 -12.34 -13.35
C GLY A 18 5.30 -12.78 -11.90
N PRO A 19 4.37 -12.11 -11.21
CA PRO A 19 3.85 -12.58 -9.93
C PRO A 19 3.09 -13.90 -10.05
N GLU A 20 2.87 -14.58 -8.93
CA GLU A 20 1.97 -15.75 -8.88
C GLU A 20 0.51 -15.32 -9.08
N ALA A 21 0.13 -14.23 -8.41
CA ALA A 21 -1.22 -13.68 -8.49
C ALA A 21 -1.20 -12.16 -8.27
N VAL A 22 -2.18 -11.50 -8.89
CA VAL A 22 -2.51 -10.09 -8.64
C VAL A 22 -4.00 -10.03 -8.29
N TYR A 23 -4.31 -9.60 -7.08
CA TYR A 23 -5.67 -9.43 -6.60
C TYR A 23 -6.05 -7.96 -6.70
N VAL A 24 -7.19 -7.67 -7.32
CA VAL A 24 -7.68 -6.31 -7.50
C VAL A 24 -8.89 -6.10 -6.60
N SER A 25 -8.87 -5.04 -5.81
CA SER A 25 -10.02 -4.55 -5.04
C SER A 25 -10.35 -3.14 -5.49
N MET A 26 -11.63 -2.81 -5.61
CA MET A 26 -12.10 -1.50 -6.05
C MET A 26 -13.14 -0.95 -5.07
N GLY A 27 -13.08 0.34 -4.82
CA GLY A 27 -14.15 1.15 -4.23
C GLY A 27 -14.51 2.29 -5.21
N TYR A 28 -15.43 3.16 -4.84
CA TYR A 28 -15.89 4.23 -5.75
C TYR A 28 -14.76 5.21 -6.17
N THR A 29 -13.79 5.48 -5.30
CA THR A 29 -12.62 6.35 -5.55
C THR A 29 -11.28 5.62 -5.47
N PHE A 30 -11.27 4.33 -5.14
CA PHE A 30 -10.06 3.58 -4.81
C PHE A 30 -9.89 2.37 -5.70
N ILE A 31 -8.65 2.11 -6.10
CA ILE A 31 -8.26 0.83 -6.68
C ILE A 31 -6.99 0.34 -6.01
N THR A 32 -6.99 -0.91 -5.56
CA THR A 32 -5.83 -1.52 -4.91
C THR A 32 -5.47 -2.82 -5.62
N LEU A 33 -4.17 -3.03 -5.84
CA LEU A 33 -3.63 -4.25 -6.40
C LEU A 33 -2.68 -4.87 -5.38
N TYR A 34 -3.01 -6.08 -4.94
CA TYR A 34 -2.15 -6.89 -4.08
C TYR A 34 -1.45 -7.96 -4.91
N ILE A 35 -0.12 -7.91 -4.93
CA ILE A 35 0.76 -8.75 -5.73
C ILE A 35 1.34 -9.83 -4.81
N ARG A 36 1.22 -11.10 -5.20
CA ARG A 36 1.68 -12.25 -4.40
C ARG A 36 2.81 -13.02 -5.07
N ASN A 37 3.78 -13.47 -4.26
CA ASN A 37 4.90 -14.33 -4.66
C ASN A 37 5.72 -13.80 -5.85
N PHE A 38 6.01 -12.51 -5.80
CA PHE A 38 6.75 -11.78 -6.80
C PHE A 38 8.19 -11.50 -6.35
N ILE A 39 9.09 -12.36 -6.81
CA ILE A 39 10.54 -12.19 -6.67
C ILE A 39 11.27 -12.97 -7.77
N THR A 40 12.28 -12.34 -8.38
CA THR A 40 13.13 -12.96 -9.41
C THR A 40 14.22 -13.84 -8.77
N PRO A 41 14.84 -14.77 -9.53
CA PRO A 41 16.00 -15.51 -9.05
C PRO A 41 17.16 -14.59 -8.61
N THR A 42 17.46 -13.54 -9.38
CA THR A 42 18.53 -12.59 -9.07
C THR A 42 18.24 -11.81 -7.79
N GLU A 43 17.00 -11.34 -7.60
CA GLU A 43 16.60 -10.66 -6.38
C GLU A 43 16.72 -11.55 -5.14
N ARG A 44 16.44 -12.86 -5.26
CA ARG A 44 16.63 -13.80 -4.15
C ARG A 44 18.08 -13.91 -3.69
N VAL A 45 19.04 -13.85 -4.61
CA VAL A 45 20.48 -13.86 -4.28
C VAL A 45 20.86 -12.56 -3.59
N LEU A 46 20.39 -11.41 -4.09
CA LEU A 46 20.67 -10.10 -3.49
C LEU A 46 20.08 -9.96 -2.07
N MET A 47 18.90 -10.52 -1.82
CA MET A 47 18.32 -10.55 -0.47
C MET A 47 19.21 -11.31 0.53
N GLN A 48 19.87 -12.40 0.11
CA GLN A 48 20.77 -13.16 0.99
C GLN A 48 22.03 -12.37 1.39
N GLN A 49 22.35 -11.31 0.64
CA GLN A 49 23.47 -10.42 0.92
C GLN A 49 23.06 -9.21 1.78
N ASN A 50 21.84 -9.21 2.36
CA ASN A 50 21.26 -8.10 3.12
C ASN A 50 21.17 -6.77 2.33
N ASN A 51 21.09 -6.84 0.99
CA ASN A 51 21.01 -5.65 0.13
C ASN A 51 19.56 -5.27 -0.21
N GLU A 52 18.70 -5.24 0.81
CA GLU A 52 17.27 -4.99 0.66
C GLU A 52 16.94 -3.57 0.21
N GLU A 53 17.72 -2.59 0.67
CA GLU A 53 17.53 -1.18 0.34
C GLU A 53 17.74 -0.95 -1.16
N PHE A 54 18.84 -1.46 -1.71
CA PHE A 54 19.09 -1.45 -3.15
C PHE A 54 17.98 -2.15 -3.95
N LEU A 55 17.45 -3.27 -3.47
CA LEU A 55 16.31 -3.94 -4.11
C LEU A 55 15.05 -3.08 -4.11
N GLN A 56 14.77 -2.37 -3.02
CA GLN A 56 13.65 -1.45 -2.94
C GLN A 56 13.81 -0.27 -3.92
N GLU A 57 15.01 0.31 -4.00
CA GLU A 57 15.34 1.38 -4.95
C GLU A 57 15.18 0.92 -6.40
N MET A 58 15.75 -0.25 -6.75
CA MET A 58 15.63 -0.84 -8.09
C MET A 58 14.17 -1.07 -8.47
N ARG A 59 13.37 -1.66 -7.57
CA ARG A 59 11.93 -1.85 -7.80
C ARG A 59 11.20 -0.52 -7.92
N GLY A 60 11.55 0.47 -7.09
CA GLY A 60 10.99 1.82 -7.15
C GLY A 60 11.25 2.49 -8.49
N ALA A 61 12.49 2.43 -8.99
CA ALA A 61 12.88 2.97 -10.28
C ALA A 61 12.06 2.33 -11.42
N VAL A 62 11.98 1.00 -11.47
CA VAL A 62 11.19 0.30 -12.49
C VAL A 62 9.71 0.65 -12.38
N ILE A 63 9.12 0.61 -11.19
CA ILE A 63 7.68 0.85 -11.03
C ILE A 63 7.30 2.27 -11.39
N SER A 64 8.14 3.26 -11.04
CA SER A 64 7.89 4.66 -11.37
C SER A 64 7.70 4.89 -12.87
N THR A 65 8.42 4.16 -13.74
CA THR A 65 8.27 4.26 -15.19
C THR A 65 6.99 3.59 -15.71
N LEU A 66 6.44 2.63 -14.97
CA LEU A 66 5.23 1.88 -15.33
C LEU A 66 3.93 2.56 -14.86
N ILE A 67 4.01 3.46 -13.88
CA ILE A 67 2.83 4.16 -13.31
C ILE A 67 1.96 4.81 -14.40
N PRO A 68 2.51 5.59 -15.37
CA PRO A 68 1.68 6.23 -16.40
C PRO A 68 0.89 5.22 -17.24
N GLU A 69 1.51 4.09 -17.60
CA GLU A 69 0.88 3.03 -18.39
C GLU A 69 -0.22 2.32 -17.59
N ILE A 70 0.04 2.01 -16.32
CA ILE A 70 -0.93 1.41 -15.41
C ILE A 70 -2.12 2.34 -15.21
N LYS A 71 -1.89 3.64 -14.97
CA LYS A 71 -2.96 4.65 -14.83
C LYS A 71 -3.82 4.72 -16.11
N ALA A 72 -3.19 4.77 -17.28
CA ALA A 72 -3.89 4.84 -18.56
C ALA A 72 -4.78 3.60 -18.79
N TYR A 73 -4.25 2.41 -18.47
CA TYR A 73 -5.01 1.17 -18.62
C TYR A 73 -6.16 1.07 -17.60
N ILE A 74 -5.96 1.50 -16.35
CA ILE A 74 -7.05 1.60 -15.35
C ILE A 74 -8.15 2.51 -15.87
N ARG A 75 -7.79 3.71 -16.37
CA ARG A 75 -8.76 4.66 -16.93
C ARG A 75 -9.52 4.07 -18.12
N LEU A 76 -8.86 3.30 -18.98
CA LEU A 76 -9.50 2.65 -20.13
C LEU A 76 -10.59 1.66 -19.71
N ILE A 77 -10.32 0.81 -18.72
CA ILE A 77 -11.22 -0.29 -18.34
C ILE A 77 -12.25 0.09 -17.28
N THR A 78 -11.98 1.09 -16.43
CA THR A 78 -12.89 1.50 -15.33
C THR A 78 -13.47 2.89 -15.53
N GLY A 79 -12.92 3.70 -16.43
CA GLY A 79 -13.24 5.13 -16.54
C GLY A 79 -12.69 6.00 -15.40
N MET A 80 -11.96 5.41 -14.44
CA MET A 80 -11.41 6.10 -13.28
C MET A 80 -10.13 6.86 -13.65
N ASP A 81 -10.12 8.17 -13.40
CA ASP A 81 -8.93 9.00 -13.62
C ASP A 81 -8.16 9.16 -12.30
N LEU A 82 -7.05 8.42 -12.18
CA LEU A 82 -6.26 8.35 -10.95
C LEU A 82 -5.35 9.59 -10.82
N GLN A 83 -5.54 10.35 -9.75
CA GLN A 83 -4.71 11.50 -9.43
C GLN A 83 -3.50 11.08 -8.60
N GLU A 84 -3.71 10.22 -7.61
CA GLU A 84 -2.66 9.76 -6.72
C GLU A 84 -2.31 8.29 -7.01
N PHE A 85 -1.05 7.91 -6.78
CA PHE A 85 -0.59 6.54 -6.96
C PHE A 85 0.51 6.21 -5.96
N TYR A 86 0.30 5.13 -5.21
CA TYR A 86 1.16 4.68 -4.13
C TYR A 86 1.63 3.26 -4.41
N TYR A 87 2.84 2.92 -4.00
CA TYR A 87 3.35 1.56 -4.14
C TYR A 87 4.30 1.18 -3.00
N ASP A 88 4.27 -0.09 -2.64
CA ASP A 88 5.17 -0.62 -1.63
C ASP A 88 5.44 -2.12 -1.83
N TRP A 89 6.59 -2.58 -1.37
CA TRP A 89 7.03 -3.97 -1.50
C TRP A 89 7.42 -4.56 -0.16
N ASN A 90 6.94 -5.75 0.13
CA ASN A 90 7.39 -6.56 1.25
C ASN A 90 8.25 -7.72 0.70
N LEU A 91 9.57 -7.54 0.71
CA LEU A 91 10.50 -8.46 0.06
C LEU A 91 10.51 -9.84 0.72
N HIS A 92 10.40 -9.91 2.05
CA HIS A 92 10.33 -11.18 2.79
C HIS A 92 9.07 -11.98 2.45
N ASN A 93 7.92 -11.29 2.38
CA ASN A 93 6.65 -11.90 1.98
C ASN A 93 6.52 -12.08 0.46
N LYS A 94 7.50 -11.58 -0.30
CA LYS A 94 7.53 -11.58 -1.77
C LYS A 94 6.24 -10.98 -2.33
N SER A 95 5.77 -9.92 -1.70
CA SER A 95 4.48 -9.31 -2.01
C SER A 95 4.62 -7.82 -2.26
N GLY A 96 3.60 -7.24 -2.87
CA GLY A 96 3.56 -5.83 -3.22
C GLY A 96 2.17 -5.26 -3.23
N MET A 97 2.11 -3.94 -3.11
CA MET A 97 0.91 -3.12 -3.17
C MET A 97 1.07 -2.09 -4.27
N LEU A 98 0.01 -1.88 -5.04
CA LEU A 98 -0.23 -0.64 -5.78
C LEU A 98 -1.59 -0.08 -5.34
N VAL A 99 -1.69 1.22 -5.07
CA VAL A 99 -2.95 1.89 -4.74
C VAL A 99 -3.11 3.13 -5.59
N GLY A 100 -4.21 3.21 -6.32
CA GLY A 100 -4.65 4.39 -7.03
C GLY A 100 -5.81 5.06 -6.31
N ILE A 101 -5.78 6.39 -6.24
CA ILE A 101 -6.89 7.20 -5.71
C ILE A 101 -7.36 8.19 -6.79
N SER A 102 -8.66 8.23 -7.01
CA SER A 102 -9.33 9.21 -7.87
C SER A 102 -10.06 10.26 -7.05
N ASN A 103 -10.09 11.48 -7.57
CA ASN A 103 -10.91 12.57 -7.02
C ASN A 103 -12.34 12.55 -7.58
N ASP A 104 -12.61 11.74 -8.61
CA ASP A 104 -13.93 11.63 -9.22
C ASP A 104 -14.76 10.54 -8.52
N GLN A 105 -15.75 10.95 -7.74
CA GLN A 105 -16.68 10.06 -7.04
C GLN A 105 -17.79 9.51 -7.96
N THR A 106 -17.89 10.00 -9.21
CA THR A 106 -19.12 9.89 -10.00
C THR A 106 -19.19 8.67 -10.93
N ARG A 107 -18.14 7.85 -11.03
CA ARG A 107 -18.01 6.87 -12.12
C ARG A 107 -17.99 5.40 -11.75
N CYS A 108 -17.82 5.04 -10.47
CA CYS A 108 -17.68 3.65 -10.05
C CYS A 108 -18.64 3.30 -8.90
N SER A 109 -19.61 2.42 -9.16
CA SER A 109 -20.59 1.94 -8.18
C SER A 109 -20.12 0.67 -7.44
N PHE A 110 -18.86 0.63 -7.00
CA PHE A 110 -18.39 -0.47 -6.16
C PHE A 110 -18.66 -0.11 -4.69
N PRO A 111 -19.48 -0.90 -3.97
CA PRO A 111 -19.74 -0.64 -2.57
C PRO A 111 -18.43 -0.81 -1.80
N LEU A 112 -18.06 0.21 -1.02
CA LEU A 112 -17.08 0.08 0.05
C LEU A 112 -17.79 0.28 1.38
N THR A 113 -17.23 -0.31 2.43
CA THR A 113 -17.79 -0.18 3.78
C THR A 113 -16.97 0.86 4.54
N GLU A 114 -17.60 1.99 4.84
CA GLU A 114 -17.01 3.02 5.70
C GLU A 114 -17.11 2.64 7.17
N ASP A 115 -18.13 1.89 7.58
CA ASP A 115 -18.32 1.45 8.97
C ASP A 115 -18.17 -0.07 9.08
N TYR A 116 -17.01 -0.51 9.55
CA TYR A 116 -16.67 -1.92 9.71
C TYR A 116 -16.20 -2.22 11.12
N LYS A 117 -16.34 -3.49 11.52
CA LYS A 117 -15.98 -3.95 12.86
C LYS A 117 -14.51 -3.67 13.18
N GLY A 118 -14.26 -3.03 14.33
CA GLY A 118 -12.91 -2.69 14.78
C GLY A 118 -12.34 -1.40 14.18
N LYS A 119 -13.14 -0.62 13.43
CA LYS A 119 -12.68 0.64 12.82
C LYS A 119 -12.18 1.64 13.87
N ASN A 120 -12.95 1.88 14.92
CA ASN A 120 -12.60 2.87 15.94
C ASN A 120 -11.32 2.49 16.68
N GLU A 121 -11.19 1.23 17.05
CA GLU A 121 -9.99 0.70 17.71
C GLU A 121 -8.79 0.71 16.76
N LEU A 122 -8.99 0.41 15.46
CA LEU A 122 -7.94 0.54 14.46
C LEU A 122 -7.48 2.00 14.32
N HIS A 123 -8.42 2.95 14.32
CA HIS A 123 -8.11 4.38 14.24
C HIS A 123 -7.32 4.86 15.46
N GLN A 124 -7.70 4.43 16.66
CA GLN A 124 -6.96 4.71 17.89
C GLN A 124 -5.53 4.16 17.82
N GLU A 125 -5.39 2.90 17.41
CA GLU A 125 -4.08 2.24 17.28
C GLU A 125 -3.19 2.93 16.24
N LEU A 126 -3.74 3.23 15.05
CA LEU A 126 -3.01 3.93 13.98
C LEU A 126 -2.62 5.35 14.38
N THR A 127 -3.47 6.05 15.14
CA THR A 127 -3.19 7.38 15.67
C THR A 127 -2.03 7.32 16.65
N GLN A 128 -2.04 6.35 17.58
CA GLN A 128 -0.96 6.17 18.55
C GLN A 128 0.37 5.82 17.88
N ILE A 129 0.38 4.82 16.99
CA ILE A 129 1.58 4.43 16.23
C ILE A 129 2.16 5.61 15.45
N THR A 130 1.28 6.38 14.79
CA THR A 130 1.71 7.53 13.99
C THR A 130 2.27 8.64 14.90
N ALA A 131 1.69 8.86 16.07
CA ALA A 131 2.22 9.79 17.07
C ALA A 131 3.58 9.35 17.63
N ASP A 132 3.79 8.06 17.88
CA ASP A 132 5.04 7.51 18.42
C ASP A 132 6.20 7.61 17.42
N VAL A 133 5.89 7.48 16.12
CA VAL A 133 6.89 7.55 15.05
C VAL A 133 7.16 8.99 14.58
N GLN A 134 6.15 9.86 14.63
CA GLN A 134 6.20 11.20 14.03
C GLN A 134 5.30 12.20 14.79
N LYS A 135 4.08 12.48 14.32
CA LYS A 135 3.02 13.20 15.04
C LYS A 135 1.68 12.54 14.76
N ALA A 136 0.67 12.75 15.61
CA ALA A 136 -0.68 12.30 15.31
C ALA A 136 -1.16 12.88 13.97
N PRO A 137 -1.89 12.09 13.14
CA PRO A 137 -2.44 12.59 11.90
C PRO A 137 -3.48 13.68 12.17
N GLU A 138 -3.54 14.68 11.28
CA GLU A 138 -4.58 15.70 11.31
C GLU A 138 -5.93 15.11 10.92
N GLU A 139 -5.92 14.18 9.97
CA GLU A 139 -7.10 13.42 9.55
C GLU A 139 -6.75 11.94 9.34
N LEU A 140 -7.67 11.05 9.71
CA LEU A 140 -7.54 9.62 9.51
C LEU A 140 -8.85 9.05 8.97
N PHE A 141 -8.78 8.42 7.80
CA PHE A 141 -9.88 7.75 7.14
C PHE A 141 -9.54 6.28 6.94
N SER A 142 -10.55 5.41 6.94
CA SER A 142 -10.35 4.03 6.51
C SER A 142 -11.60 3.44 5.89
N TYR A 143 -11.36 2.53 4.95
CA TYR A 143 -12.37 1.93 4.10
C TYR A 143 -12.09 0.43 3.98
N GLN A 144 -13.09 -0.39 4.27
CA GLN A 144 -13.02 -1.82 3.96
C GLN A 144 -13.52 -2.02 2.52
N LEU A 145 -12.59 -2.31 1.61
CA LEU A 145 -12.89 -2.51 0.18
C LEU A 145 -13.52 -3.89 -0.06
N ASN A 146 -13.13 -4.87 0.75
CA ASN A 146 -13.72 -6.20 0.82
C ASN A 146 -13.28 -6.87 2.14
N PRO A 147 -13.80 -8.06 2.48
CA PRO A 147 -13.42 -8.75 3.73
C PRO A 147 -11.92 -9.01 3.91
N ARG A 148 -11.11 -8.94 2.84
CA ARG A 148 -9.66 -9.18 2.86
C ARG A 148 -8.82 -7.91 2.77
N THR A 149 -9.41 -6.74 2.54
CA THR A 149 -8.66 -5.53 2.21
C THR A 149 -9.22 -4.32 2.95
N ILE A 150 -8.38 -3.70 3.78
CA ILE A 150 -8.67 -2.42 4.43
C ILE A 150 -7.63 -1.41 3.98
N LEU A 151 -8.11 -0.28 3.47
CA LEU A 151 -7.31 0.89 3.12
C LEU A 151 -7.46 1.94 4.21
N ALA A 152 -6.36 2.42 4.76
CA ALA A 152 -6.33 3.57 5.66
C ALA A 152 -5.53 4.72 5.03
N ILE A 153 -6.01 5.94 5.20
CA ILE A 153 -5.45 7.16 4.64
C ILE A 153 -5.28 8.14 5.79
N ARG A 154 -4.08 8.73 5.89
CA ARG A 154 -3.73 9.70 6.93
C ARG A 154 -3.15 10.95 6.30
N ASN A 155 -3.68 12.10 6.70
CA ASN A 155 -3.24 13.41 6.22
C ASN A 155 -2.57 14.19 7.36
N GLY A 156 -1.63 15.07 7.02
CA GLY A 156 -0.97 15.95 7.97
C GLY A 156 -0.14 15.16 9.00
N ILE A 157 0.79 14.34 8.53
CA ILE A 157 1.60 13.43 9.38
C ILE A 157 3.05 13.87 9.54
N PHE A 158 3.55 14.78 8.68
CA PHE A 158 4.95 15.17 8.73
C PHE A 158 5.26 16.23 9.79
N VAL A 159 6.32 15.99 10.56
CA VAL A 159 6.85 16.97 11.51
C VAL A 159 7.70 18.03 10.82
N ARG A 160 8.00 19.13 11.53
CA ARG A 160 8.71 20.28 10.93
C ARG A 160 10.06 19.92 10.30
N ILE A 161 10.82 19.01 10.92
CA ILE A 161 12.11 18.58 10.38
C ILE A 161 11.96 17.79 9.08
N GLU A 162 10.94 16.94 8.96
CA GLU A 162 10.66 16.20 7.72
C GLU A 162 10.25 17.15 6.60
N LYS A 163 9.40 18.15 6.90
CA LYS A 163 9.02 19.19 5.93
C LYS A 163 10.23 19.97 5.43
N GLU A 164 11.23 20.19 6.28
CA GLU A 164 12.46 20.87 5.89
C GLU A 164 13.36 19.99 5.01
N LEU A 165 13.51 18.70 5.35
CA LEU A 165 14.23 17.74 4.49
C LEU A 165 13.60 17.61 3.10
N ILE A 166 12.27 17.62 3.02
CA ILE A 166 11.53 17.63 1.76
C ILE A 166 11.90 18.85 0.91
N ARG A 167 11.90 20.06 1.50
CA ARG A 167 12.28 21.31 0.80
C ARG A 167 13.72 21.31 0.30
N GLN A 168 14.60 20.61 0.99
CA GLN A 168 16.01 20.45 0.61
C GLN A 168 16.22 19.38 -0.47
N GLY A 169 15.15 18.75 -0.99
CA GLY A 169 15.24 17.69 -1.99
C GLY A 169 15.69 16.34 -1.43
N MET A 170 15.69 16.16 -0.10
CA MET A 170 16.11 14.92 0.57
C MET A 170 14.96 13.89 0.69
N GLN A 171 13.99 13.94 -0.22
CA GLN A 171 12.78 13.10 -0.17
C GLN A 171 13.10 11.60 -0.22
N GLU A 172 14.08 11.18 -1.03
CA GLU A 172 14.40 9.74 -1.14
C GLU A 172 15.04 9.19 0.13
N SER A 173 16.03 9.89 0.69
CA SER A 173 16.63 9.52 1.98
C SER A 173 15.59 9.49 3.10
N LEU A 174 14.66 10.46 3.09
CA LEU A 174 13.54 10.46 4.02
C LEU A 174 12.61 9.26 3.81
N ARG A 175 12.27 8.91 2.56
CA ARG A 175 11.43 7.75 2.21
C ARG A 175 12.03 6.45 2.74
N ILE A 176 13.33 6.24 2.52
CA ILE A 176 14.06 5.05 2.99
C ILE A 176 13.99 4.96 4.53
N ALA A 177 14.32 6.04 5.23
CA ALA A 177 14.32 6.07 6.69
C ALA A 177 12.90 5.83 7.25
N LYS A 178 11.90 6.52 6.71
CA LYS A 178 10.48 6.35 7.09
C LYS A 178 9.99 4.93 6.84
N ARG A 179 10.28 4.36 5.67
CA ARG A 179 9.90 2.97 5.33
C ARG A 179 10.42 1.98 6.35
N LYS A 180 11.71 2.08 6.71
CA LYS A 180 12.32 1.19 7.70
C LYS A 180 11.70 1.35 9.08
N LEU A 181 11.45 2.59 9.51
CA LEU A 181 10.88 2.89 10.81
C LEU A 181 9.42 2.45 10.93
N GLU A 182 8.57 2.88 9.99
CA GLU A 182 7.13 2.64 10.03
C GLU A 182 6.78 1.18 9.82
N LYS A 183 7.40 0.50 8.85
CA LYS A 183 7.14 -0.93 8.65
C LYS A 183 7.49 -1.75 9.87
N ARG A 184 8.62 -1.43 10.53
CA ARG A 184 9.02 -2.12 11.76
C ARG A 184 7.97 -1.96 12.86
N VAL A 185 7.41 -0.77 13.05
CA VAL A 185 6.37 -0.55 14.08
C VAL A 185 5.06 -1.22 13.68
N LEU A 186 4.64 -1.09 12.42
CA LEU A 186 3.39 -1.69 11.91
C LEU A 186 3.43 -3.23 11.95
N HIS A 187 4.52 -3.85 11.49
CA HIS A 187 4.65 -5.31 11.42
C HIS A 187 4.84 -5.96 12.79
N ASN A 188 5.45 -5.26 13.75
CA ASN A 188 5.59 -5.76 15.12
C ASN A 188 4.35 -5.53 15.98
N ASN A 189 3.33 -4.85 15.46
CA ASN A 189 2.11 -4.58 16.19
C ASN A 189 1.20 -5.82 16.26
N ILE A 190 1.13 -6.41 17.46
CA ILE A 190 0.32 -7.60 17.72
C ILE A 190 -1.18 -7.29 17.87
N TYR A 191 -1.56 -6.02 18.05
CA TYR A 191 -2.94 -5.62 18.35
C TYR A 191 -3.83 -5.61 17.12
N PHE A 192 -3.30 -5.39 15.91
CA PHE A 192 -4.11 -5.35 14.69
C PHE A 192 -4.94 -6.63 14.48
N GLN A 193 -4.37 -7.80 14.71
CA GLN A 193 -5.11 -9.07 14.58
C GLN A 193 -6.25 -9.19 15.61
N ARG A 194 -6.03 -8.68 16.83
CA ARG A 194 -7.05 -8.65 17.89
C ARG A 194 -8.18 -7.68 17.54
N ILE A 195 -7.84 -6.50 17.03
CA ILE A 195 -8.79 -5.45 16.63
C ILE A 195 -9.64 -5.92 15.46
N LEU A 196 -9.02 -6.43 14.40
CA LEU A 196 -9.68 -6.84 13.16
C LEU A 196 -10.30 -8.24 13.25
N GLN A 197 -10.03 -8.97 14.35
CA GLN A 197 -10.52 -10.32 14.61
C GLN A 197 -10.24 -11.31 13.48
N THR A 198 -9.12 -11.11 12.79
CA THR A 198 -8.68 -11.93 11.66
C THR A 198 -7.16 -11.82 11.51
N LYS A 199 -6.56 -12.77 10.79
CA LYS A 199 -5.12 -12.74 10.57
C LYS A 199 -4.78 -11.62 9.58
N VAL A 200 -3.81 -10.79 9.97
CA VAL A 200 -3.18 -9.82 9.07
C VAL A 200 -2.06 -10.54 8.34
N MET A 201 -2.20 -10.66 7.02
CA MET A 201 -1.27 -11.36 6.14
C MET A 201 -0.14 -10.45 5.65
N ASP A 202 -0.46 -9.19 5.37
CA ASP A 202 0.49 -8.17 4.94
C ASP A 202 0.01 -6.78 5.38
N ILE A 203 0.97 -5.89 5.62
CA ILE A 203 0.74 -4.46 5.82
C ILE A 203 1.73 -3.71 4.93
N PHE A 204 1.22 -2.79 4.13
CA PHE A 204 1.98 -1.93 3.25
C PHE A 204 1.81 -0.48 3.65
N VAL A 205 2.84 0.34 3.42
CA VAL A 205 2.81 1.77 3.72
C VAL A 205 3.60 2.56 2.68
N ASP A 206 3.02 3.66 2.21
CA ASP A 206 3.68 4.59 1.29
C ASP A 206 3.19 6.03 1.50
N TRP A 207 3.92 6.99 0.95
CA TRP A 207 3.68 8.43 1.17
C TRP A 207 3.74 9.24 -0.11
N ASP A 208 2.91 10.27 -0.12
CA ASP A 208 3.04 11.42 -0.99
C ASP A 208 3.59 12.59 -0.15
N PHE A 209 4.81 13.02 -0.49
CA PHE A 209 5.50 14.07 0.28
C PHE A 209 4.94 15.47 0.01
N ASP A 210 4.38 15.70 -1.17
CA ASP A 210 3.86 16.99 -1.57
C ASP A 210 2.47 17.22 -0.96
N LEU A 211 1.68 16.14 -0.80
CA LEU A 211 0.35 16.18 -0.21
C LEU A 211 0.33 16.06 1.33
N ASP A 212 1.47 15.84 1.99
CA ASP A 212 1.53 15.50 3.43
C ASP A 212 0.57 14.34 3.77
N LYS A 213 0.65 13.27 2.96
CA LYS A 213 -0.32 12.18 2.94
C LYS A 213 0.36 10.82 2.97
N GLY A 214 -0.22 9.91 3.76
CA GLY A 214 0.22 8.52 3.86
C GLY A 214 -0.93 7.55 3.63
N VAL A 215 -0.60 6.42 3.00
CA VAL A 215 -1.54 5.31 2.78
C VAL A 215 -1.02 4.07 3.49
N ILE A 216 -1.91 3.35 4.16
CA ILE A 216 -1.64 2.03 4.76
C ILE A 216 -2.66 1.04 4.18
N LEU A 217 -2.18 -0.08 3.65
CA LEU A 217 -3.04 -1.15 3.15
C LEU A 217 -2.84 -2.41 3.98
N PHE A 218 -3.93 -2.90 4.56
CA PHE A 218 -3.98 -4.17 5.27
C PHE A 218 -4.54 -5.25 4.36
N ILE A 219 -3.81 -6.36 4.26
CA ILE A 219 -4.29 -7.59 3.62
C ILE A 219 -4.62 -8.60 4.71
N LEU A 220 -5.84 -9.09 4.71
CA LEU A 220 -6.40 -9.98 5.74
C LEU A 220 -6.64 -11.38 5.17
N SER A 221 -6.60 -12.38 6.05
CA SER A 221 -7.07 -13.71 5.69
C SER A 221 -8.57 -13.70 5.40
N GLU A 222 -9.03 -14.66 4.60
CA GLU A 222 -10.47 -14.98 4.58
C GLU A 222 -10.91 -15.37 5.99
N ASN A 223 -11.98 -14.74 6.50
CA ASN A 223 -12.61 -15.25 7.72
C ASN A 223 -13.10 -16.66 7.44
N ILE A 224 -12.48 -17.65 8.07
CA ILE A 224 -13.10 -18.96 8.23
C ILE A 224 -14.34 -18.68 9.06
N LYS A 225 -15.51 -18.63 8.41
CA LYS A 225 -16.77 -18.65 9.15
C LYS A 225 -16.68 -19.90 10.02
N SER A 226 -16.65 -19.71 11.34
CA SER A 226 -16.90 -20.79 12.28
C SER A 226 -18.25 -21.37 11.87
N ILE A 227 -18.22 -22.55 11.27
CA ILE A 227 -19.39 -23.38 11.11
C ILE A 227 -19.90 -23.60 12.53
N ARG A 228 -21.04 -23.00 12.86
CA ARG A 228 -21.89 -23.41 13.97
C ARG A 228 -23.01 -24.22 13.38
#